data_AF-A0A9P1FKL8-F1
#
_entry.id   AF-A0A9P1FKL8-F1
#
_cell.length_a   1.000
_cell.length_b   1.000
_cell.length_c   1.000
_cell.angle_alpha   90.00
_cell.angle_beta   90.00
_cell.angle_gamma   90.00
#
_symmetry.space_group_name_H-M   'P 1'
#
loop_
_entity.id
_entity.type
_entity.pdbx_description
1 polymer ?
#
loop_
_entity_poly.entity_id
_entity_poly.type
_entity_poly.pdbx_seq_one_letter_code
_entity_poly.pdbx_strand_id
1 'polypeptide(L)'
;MRWTSGCAFWLFALLPGQAEEAIPDKVGVEVHLTKQERTALKKLECSMCKVIISEMHTEVTRHSMTAKGAGSEEQVWETSNAMCLALLQKYGLRLGETPSLEKKAEDDEMALAAAAQAGRQQEFMRAMLVLKMGCQQWLEDYGGDTSGFVYKSVKEGSQSPAGAAQEFCVRSRLCGKAKERKKKQDAKEKERLKKRMKMAEEAEKKEQEKRKEDPMSSLPEDSKFGIQRMLEMARDDPLHYMDEEAQERVHKARGDLRCPVCSKVLEEAFNVLSTRPKSLQSEHDILTVMEKMCTGGPDLSMPSYFGVEPPPLAAEWTDRWRPKLDKKSGRYSLKPFGKGAKGRQKWRKLSEEGKQKPLGMEENEQDMILTMTCKDVLEPERFSESLFQHMASCEVISGCRAASAAANDVCRGAGGEPCGDSKSEL
;
A
#
# COMPACT_ATOMS: atom_id res chain seq x y z
N MET A 1 -46.22 43.93 44.61
CA MET A 1 -46.04 42.54 45.09
C MET A 1 -44.64 42.07 44.69
N ARG A 2 -43.92 41.49 45.64
CA ARG A 2 -42.54 40.92 45.58
C ARG A 2 -42.46 39.82 44.50
N TRP A 3 -41.34 39.51 43.83
CA TRP A 3 -40.10 38.79 44.26
C TRP A 3 -39.10 38.83 43.05
N THR A 4 -37.88 39.39 43.13
CA THR A 4 -36.54 38.80 43.44
C THR A 4 -35.87 37.85 42.40
N SER A 5 -34.57 38.12 42.16
CA SER A 5 -33.48 37.25 41.65
C SER A 5 -33.56 36.74 40.20
N GLY A 6 -32.53 36.79 39.35
CA GLY A 6 -31.08 36.81 39.57
C GLY A 6 -30.46 35.51 39.04
N CYS A 7 -29.56 35.58 38.04
CA CYS A 7 -28.34 34.75 37.87
C CYS A 7 -27.82 34.68 36.42
N ALA A 8 -26.63 35.27 36.24
CA ALA A 8 -25.44 34.74 35.58
C ALA A 8 -25.59 33.75 34.40
N PHE A 9 -25.32 34.25 33.19
CA PHE A 9 -24.91 33.47 32.03
C PHE A 9 -23.47 32.93 32.24
N TRP A 10 -23.33 31.63 32.41
CA TRP A 10 -22.04 30.93 32.31
C TRP A 10 -21.86 30.38 30.90
N LEU A 11 -20.79 30.83 30.24
CA LEU A 11 -20.21 30.21 29.05
C LEU A 11 -19.79 28.77 29.40
N PHE A 12 -20.42 27.78 28.78
CA PHE A 12 -19.84 26.44 28.68
C PHE A 12 -18.92 26.38 27.45
N ALA A 13 -17.61 26.43 27.72
CA ALA A 13 -16.60 25.99 26.78
C ALA A 13 -16.67 24.46 26.65
N LEU A 14 -17.06 23.97 25.48
CA LEU A 14 -16.92 22.57 25.07
C LEU A 14 -15.43 22.26 24.90
N LEU A 15 -14.89 21.39 25.76
CA LEU A 15 -13.60 20.74 25.56
C LEU A 15 -13.79 19.58 24.57
N PRO A 16 -12.86 19.37 23.61
CA PRO A 16 -12.93 18.26 22.68
C PRO A 16 -12.64 16.94 23.41
N GLY A 17 -13.55 15.98 23.23
CA GLY A 17 -13.39 14.61 23.70
C GLY A 17 -12.15 13.97 23.09
N GLN A 18 -11.27 13.47 23.95
CA GLN A 18 -10.27 12.50 23.53
C GLN A 18 -11.01 11.19 23.22
N ALA A 19 -10.89 10.76 21.96
CA ALA A 19 -11.39 9.47 21.51
C ALA A 19 -10.88 8.36 22.43
N GLU A 20 -11.82 7.63 23.03
CA GLU A 20 -11.54 6.42 23.80
C GLU A 20 -11.16 5.33 22.79
N GLU A 21 -9.88 5.00 22.68
CA GLU A 21 -9.42 3.83 21.95
C GLU A 21 -9.99 2.56 22.60
N ALA A 22 -10.95 1.95 21.92
CA ALA A 22 -11.53 0.66 22.24
C ALA A 22 -10.65 -0.46 21.69
N ILE A 23 -10.42 -1.50 22.50
CA ILE A 23 -9.72 -2.71 22.10
C ILE A 23 -10.80 -3.79 21.92
N PRO A 24 -11.09 -4.24 20.69
CA PRO A 24 -12.17 -5.20 20.44
C PRO A 24 -11.76 -6.61 20.90
N ASP A 25 -12.52 -7.19 21.82
CA ASP A 25 -12.45 -8.64 22.13
C ASP A 25 -13.23 -9.42 21.06
N LYS A 26 -12.70 -10.57 20.61
CA LYS A 26 -13.22 -11.37 19.48
C LYS A 26 -14.58 -12.05 19.74
N VAL A 27 -15.31 -11.65 20.79
CA VAL A 27 -16.59 -12.24 21.22
C VAL A 27 -17.71 -11.19 21.43
N GLY A 28 -17.52 -9.94 20.99
CA GLY A 28 -18.62 -8.97 20.86
C GLY A 28 -19.16 -8.37 22.16
N VAL A 29 -18.48 -8.55 23.29
CA VAL A 29 -18.74 -7.79 24.53
C VAL A 29 -17.56 -6.88 24.78
N GLU A 30 -17.72 -5.58 24.53
CA GLU A 30 -16.69 -4.58 24.79
C GLU A 30 -16.52 -4.39 26.31
N VAL A 31 -15.49 -5.02 26.89
CA VAL A 31 -15.18 -4.88 28.31
C VAL A 31 -14.27 -3.67 28.51
N HIS A 32 -14.85 -2.54 28.90
CA HIS A 32 -14.08 -1.34 29.24
C HIS A 32 -13.45 -1.45 30.63
N LEU A 33 -12.13 -1.21 30.69
CA LEU A 33 -11.41 -1.01 31.95
C LEU A 33 -11.66 0.39 32.48
N THR A 34 -12.12 0.48 33.72
CA THR A 34 -12.27 1.74 34.45
C THR A 34 -10.92 2.41 34.70
N LYS A 35 -10.93 3.72 34.99
CA LYS A 35 -9.70 4.46 35.35
C LYS A 35 -8.98 3.84 36.56
N GLN A 36 -9.72 3.31 37.52
CA GLN A 36 -9.14 2.66 38.70
C GLN A 36 -8.43 1.37 38.33
N GLU A 37 -9.04 0.51 37.51
CA GLU A 37 -8.46 -0.75 37.04
C GLU A 37 -7.21 -0.52 36.18
N ARG A 38 -7.24 0.44 35.25
CA ARG A 38 -6.04 0.82 34.48
C ARG A 38 -4.92 1.31 35.39
N THR A 39 -5.26 2.10 36.41
CA THR A 39 -4.27 2.58 37.40
C THR A 39 -3.71 1.43 38.24
N ALA A 40 -4.55 0.45 38.60
CA ALA A 40 -4.14 -0.74 39.33
C ALA A 40 -3.16 -1.60 38.51
N LEU A 41 -3.48 -1.86 37.24
CA LEU A 41 -2.59 -2.59 36.33
C LEU A 41 -1.24 -1.88 36.14
N LYS A 42 -1.23 -0.55 36.00
CA LYS A 42 0.02 0.23 35.94
C LYS A 42 0.85 0.12 37.22
N LYS A 43 0.23 0.04 38.40
CA LYS A 43 0.95 -0.20 39.66
C LYS A 43 1.54 -1.62 39.72
N LEU A 44 0.87 -2.57 39.06
CA LEU A 44 1.24 -3.98 39.02
C LEU A 44 2.17 -4.35 37.86
N GLU A 45 2.55 -3.41 37.00
CA GLU A 45 3.36 -3.65 35.80
C GLU A 45 4.64 -4.44 36.08
N CYS A 46 5.35 -4.11 37.17
CA CYS A 46 6.53 -4.86 37.61
C CYS A 46 6.19 -6.29 38.06
N SER A 47 5.15 -6.48 38.87
CA SER A 47 4.73 -7.81 39.32
C SER A 47 4.21 -8.67 38.17
N MET A 48 3.47 -8.08 37.23
CA MET A 48 2.97 -8.74 36.03
C MET A 48 4.13 -9.18 35.15
N CYS A 49 5.09 -8.29 34.88
CA CYS A 49 6.31 -8.64 34.15
C CYS A 49 7.02 -9.84 34.78
N LYS A 50 7.26 -9.80 36.10
CA LYS A 50 7.99 -10.88 36.77
C LYS A 50 7.28 -12.23 36.65
N VAL A 51 5.97 -12.22 36.81
CA VAL A 51 5.17 -13.45 36.81
C VAL A 51 5.02 -13.98 35.38
N ILE A 52 4.71 -13.12 34.41
CA ILE A 52 4.58 -13.52 33.00
C ILE A 52 5.90 -14.12 32.49
N ILE A 53 7.04 -13.45 32.74
CA ILE A 53 8.35 -13.99 32.30
C ILE A 53 8.67 -15.31 33.00
N SER A 54 8.44 -15.42 34.31
CA SER A 54 8.71 -16.65 35.05
C SER A 54 7.84 -17.82 34.58
N GLU A 55 6.56 -17.58 34.33
CA GLU A 55 5.63 -18.61 33.83
C GLU A 55 5.97 -19.00 32.39
N MET A 56 6.25 -18.03 31.52
CA MET A 56 6.65 -18.28 30.14
C MET A 56 7.95 -19.08 30.07
N HIS A 57 8.95 -18.75 30.91
CA HIS A 57 10.17 -19.54 31.01
C HIS A 57 9.90 -20.98 31.48
N THR A 58 8.99 -21.16 32.43
CA THR A 58 8.61 -22.49 32.95
C THR A 58 7.93 -23.32 31.86
N GLU A 59 7.00 -22.73 31.11
CA GLU A 59 6.26 -23.41 30.05
C GLU A 59 7.15 -23.77 28.85
N VAL A 60 8.01 -22.84 28.40
CA VAL A 60 8.97 -23.10 27.31
C VAL A 60 9.93 -24.23 27.69
N THR A 61 10.36 -24.27 28.96
CA THR A 61 11.22 -25.35 29.48
C THR A 61 10.45 -26.67 29.57
N ARG A 62 9.24 -26.66 30.13
CA ARG A 62 8.38 -27.85 30.32
C ARG A 62 8.05 -28.54 29.01
N HIS A 63 7.71 -27.76 27.98
CA HIS A 63 7.34 -28.28 26.66
C HIS A 63 8.52 -28.43 25.70
N SER A 64 9.76 -28.20 26.17
CA SER A 64 10.97 -28.33 25.36
C SER A 64 10.93 -27.50 24.06
N MET A 65 10.36 -26.29 24.11
CA MET A 65 10.15 -25.42 22.94
C MET A 65 11.43 -24.78 22.39
N THR A 66 12.60 -25.20 22.86
CA THR A 66 13.92 -24.82 22.36
C THR A 66 14.67 -26.00 21.72
N ALA A 67 14.08 -27.19 21.68
CA ALA A 67 14.69 -28.39 21.10
C ALA A 67 14.84 -28.28 19.57
N LYS A 68 15.95 -28.82 19.04
CA LYS A 68 16.24 -28.81 17.60
C LYS A 68 15.13 -29.54 16.82
N GLY A 69 14.51 -28.83 15.89
CA GLY A 69 13.50 -29.38 14.96
C GLY A 69 12.04 -29.25 15.40
N ALA A 70 11.78 -28.83 16.65
CA ALA A 70 10.42 -28.67 17.17
C ALA A 70 10.14 -27.30 17.80
N GLY A 71 11.17 -26.49 18.04
CA GLY A 71 11.09 -25.23 18.78
C GLY A 71 11.68 -24.01 18.05
N SER A 72 10.86 -22.99 17.79
CA SER A 72 11.26 -21.67 17.27
C SER A 72 10.85 -20.53 18.22
N GLU A 73 11.49 -19.37 18.09
CA GLU A 73 11.08 -18.14 18.79
C GLU A 73 9.64 -17.75 18.45
N GLU A 74 9.21 -17.98 17.21
CA GLU A 74 7.84 -17.75 16.73
C GLU A 74 6.82 -18.62 17.46
N GLN A 75 7.13 -19.90 17.72
CA GLN A 75 6.24 -20.75 18.52
C GLN A 75 6.14 -20.28 19.97
N VAL A 76 7.25 -19.80 20.55
CA VAL A 76 7.24 -19.17 21.88
C VAL A 76 6.35 -17.92 21.87
N TRP A 77 6.39 -17.12 20.79
CA TRP A 77 5.51 -15.99 20.59
C TRP A 77 4.02 -16.38 20.45
N GLU A 78 3.70 -17.42 19.69
CA GLU A 78 2.32 -17.92 19.52
C GLU A 78 1.71 -18.42 20.83
N THR A 79 2.54 -18.95 21.75
CA THR A 79 2.08 -19.40 23.08
C THR A 79 1.79 -18.27 24.07
N SER A 80 2.05 -17.01 23.71
CA SER A 80 1.79 -15.84 24.58
C SER A 80 0.33 -15.78 25.06
N ASN A 81 -0.64 -16.10 24.21
CA ASN A 81 -2.05 -16.15 24.62
C ASN A 81 -2.34 -17.25 25.66
N ALA A 82 -1.69 -18.42 25.52
CA ALA A 82 -1.78 -19.49 26.50
C ALA A 82 -1.14 -19.09 27.84
N MET A 83 -0.14 -18.20 27.84
CA MET A 83 0.47 -17.69 29.06
C MET A 83 -0.50 -16.85 29.89
N CYS A 84 -1.37 -16.05 29.27
CA CYS A 84 -2.40 -15.34 30.02
C CYS A 84 -3.39 -16.28 30.67
N LEU A 85 -3.74 -17.40 30.02
CA LEU A 85 -4.60 -18.41 30.64
C LEU A 85 -3.90 -19.09 31.81
N ALA A 86 -2.63 -19.45 31.68
CA ALA A 86 -1.82 -20.00 32.76
C ALA A 86 -1.71 -19.02 33.95
N LEU A 87 -1.55 -17.72 33.66
CA LEU A 87 -1.55 -16.66 34.66
C LEU A 87 -2.89 -16.62 35.42
N LEU A 88 -4.02 -16.66 34.70
CA LEU A 88 -5.36 -16.65 35.32
C LEU A 88 -5.62 -17.91 36.15
N GLN A 89 -5.04 -19.04 35.78
CA GLN A 89 -5.14 -20.28 36.55
C GLN A 89 -4.32 -20.21 37.84
N LYS A 90 -3.11 -19.64 37.80
CA LYS A 90 -2.17 -19.66 38.93
C LYS A 90 -2.25 -18.42 39.82
N TYR A 91 -2.82 -17.32 39.35
CA TYR A 91 -2.78 -16.03 40.04
C TYR A 91 -4.15 -15.34 40.10
N GLY A 92 -4.44 -14.74 41.25
CA GLY A 92 -5.60 -13.90 41.49
C GLY A 92 -5.21 -12.43 41.63
N LEU A 93 -6.06 -11.54 41.12
CA LEU A 93 -5.91 -10.10 41.26
C LEU A 93 -6.78 -9.60 42.42
N ARG A 94 -6.20 -8.84 43.36
CA ARG A 94 -6.95 -8.07 44.36
C ARG A 94 -6.94 -6.59 43.98
N LEU A 95 -8.12 -6.03 43.76
CA LEU A 95 -8.32 -4.63 43.33
C LEU A 95 -8.47 -3.64 44.50
N GLY A 96 -7.99 -3.98 45.70
CA GLY A 96 -8.07 -3.10 46.88
C GLY A 96 -7.21 -1.84 46.80
N GLU A 97 -7.11 -1.09 47.90
CA GLU A 97 -6.32 0.16 47.98
C GLU A 97 -4.86 -0.03 47.49
N THR A 98 -4.27 -1.17 47.84
CA THR A 98 -3.00 -1.67 47.32
C THR A 98 -3.27 -2.86 46.41
N PRO A 99 -3.29 -2.66 45.07
CA PRO A 99 -3.52 -3.77 44.16
C PRO A 99 -2.36 -4.76 44.26
N SER A 100 -2.68 -6.05 44.38
CA SER A 100 -1.70 -7.13 44.50
C SER A 100 -2.07 -8.29 43.59
N LEU A 101 -1.04 -8.97 43.10
CA LEU A 101 -1.17 -10.24 42.40
C LEU A 101 -0.72 -11.34 43.36
N GLU A 102 -1.64 -12.25 43.67
CA GLU A 102 -1.41 -13.33 44.63
C GLU A 102 -1.46 -14.68 43.92
N LYS A 103 -0.53 -15.58 44.25
CA LYS A 103 -0.60 -16.95 43.74
C LYS A 103 -1.78 -17.66 44.40
N LYS A 104 -2.62 -18.28 43.58
CA LYS A 104 -3.76 -19.06 44.06
C LYS A 104 -3.27 -20.37 44.69
N ALA A 105 -4.07 -20.92 45.61
CA ALA A 105 -3.79 -22.24 46.19
C ALA A 105 -4.15 -23.32 45.16
N GLU A 106 -3.46 -24.46 45.17
CA GLU A 106 -3.66 -25.51 44.16
C GLU A 106 -5.07 -26.16 44.20
N ASP A 107 -5.87 -25.93 45.26
CA ASP A 107 -7.25 -26.43 45.44
C ASP A 107 -8.34 -25.38 45.07
N ASP A 108 -8.21 -24.73 43.91
CA ASP A 108 -9.01 -23.55 43.52
C ASP A 108 -10.49 -23.81 43.17
N GLU A 109 -10.92 -25.06 42.96
CA GLU A 109 -12.35 -25.38 42.82
C GLU A 109 -13.12 -24.97 44.08
N MET A 110 -12.49 -25.08 45.26
CA MET A 110 -13.07 -24.60 46.52
C MET A 110 -13.09 -23.07 46.61
N ALA A 111 -12.17 -22.35 45.97
CA ALA A 111 -12.12 -20.89 46.04
C ALA A 111 -13.26 -20.22 45.24
N LEU A 112 -13.60 -20.77 44.07
CA LEU A 112 -14.76 -20.32 43.29
C LEU A 112 -16.07 -20.67 44.02
N ALA A 113 -16.16 -21.86 44.60
CA ALA A 113 -17.30 -22.27 45.43
C ALA A 113 -17.45 -21.41 46.69
N ALA A 114 -16.34 -21.06 47.36
CA ALA A 114 -16.34 -20.19 48.53
C ALA A 114 -16.67 -18.73 48.18
N ALA A 115 -16.22 -18.22 47.03
CA ALA A 115 -16.58 -16.88 46.54
C ALA A 115 -18.07 -16.79 46.16
N ALA A 116 -18.63 -17.88 45.60
CA ALA A 116 -20.07 -18.01 45.35
C ALA A 116 -20.87 -18.06 46.67
N GLN A 117 -20.40 -18.82 47.67
CA GLN A 117 -21.02 -18.87 49.01
C GLN A 117 -20.94 -17.54 49.77
N ALA A 118 -19.89 -16.73 49.54
CA ALA A 118 -19.70 -15.43 50.17
C ALA A 118 -20.33 -14.25 49.41
N GLY A 119 -21.08 -14.50 48.32
CA GLY A 119 -21.73 -13.44 47.53
C GLY A 119 -20.77 -12.50 46.77
N ARG A 120 -19.48 -12.85 46.65
CA ARG A 120 -18.43 -12.03 45.99
C ARG A 120 -18.07 -12.51 44.59
N GLN A 121 -18.92 -13.33 43.99
CA GLN A 121 -18.68 -13.93 42.67
C GLN A 121 -18.45 -12.88 41.57
N GLN A 122 -19.19 -11.77 41.61
CA GLN A 122 -19.07 -10.71 40.61
C GLN A 122 -17.72 -9.96 40.69
N GLU A 123 -17.24 -9.67 41.90
CA GLU A 123 -15.94 -9.03 42.12
C GLU A 123 -14.79 -9.95 41.67
N PHE A 124 -14.89 -11.25 41.97
CA PHE A 124 -13.92 -12.25 41.54
C PHE A 124 -13.85 -12.36 40.02
N MET A 125 -15.00 -12.46 39.35
CA MET A 125 -15.08 -12.50 37.88
C MET A 125 -14.55 -11.20 37.26
N ARG A 126 -14.85 -10.04 37.84
CA ARG A 126 -14.34 -8.75 37.38
C ARG A 126 -12.81 -8.67 37.51
N ALA A 127 -12.25 -9.07 38.65
CA ALA A 127 -10.82 -9.08 38.86
C ALA A 127 -10.10 -10.04 37.90
N MET A 128 -10.70 -11.19 37.59
CA MET A 128 -10.18 -12.13 36.59
C MET A 128 -10.18 -11.52 35.18
N LEU A 129 -11.27 -10.84 34.78
CA LEU A 129 -11.34 -10.13 33.50
C LEU A 129 -10.30 -9.01 33.41
N VAL A 130 -10.13 -8.22 34.47
CA VAL A 130 -9.13 -7.14 34.53
C VAL A 130 -7.71 -7.72 34.41
N LEU A 131 -7.42 -8.84 35.08
CA LEU A 131 -6.14 -9.52 34.97
C LEU A 131 -5.89 -10.07 33.56
N LYS A 132 -6.92 -10.67 32.92
CA LYS A 132 -6.86 -11.16 31.54
C LYS A 132 -6.48 -10.04 30.59
N MET A 133 -7.24 -8.94 30.64
CA MET A 133 -7.02 -7.77 29.78
C MET A 133 -5.66 -7.14 30.03
N GLY A 134 -5.24 -7.03 31.30
CA GLY A 134 -3.92 -6.52 31.65
C GLY A 134 -2.79 -7.38 31.10
N CYS A 135 -2.95 -8.71 31.14
CA CYS A 135 -1.97 -9.63 30.59
C CYS A 135 -1.88 -9.54 29.06
N GLN A 136 -3.03 -9.48 28.38
CA GLN A 136 -3.07 -9.32 26.92
C GLN A 136 -2.42 -8.01 26.48
N GLN A 137 -2.78 -6.88 27.10
CA GLN A 137 -2.14 -5.60 26.83
C GLN A 137 -0.63 -5.66 27.06
N TRP A 138 -0.19 -6.28 28.15
CA TRP A 138 1.22 -6.41 28.46
C TRP A 138 1.98 -7.21 27.39
N LEU A 139 1.39 -8.30 26.88
CA LEU A 139 1.98 -9.10 25.81
C LEU A 139 1.94 -8.39 24.46
N GLU A 140 0.94 -7.56 24.18
CA GLU A 140 0.95 -6.70 22.99
C GLU A 140 2.10 -5.69 23.04
N ASP A 141 2.33 -5.09 24.21
CA ASP A 141 3.36 -4.06 24.40
C ASP A 141 4.79 -4.64 24.41
N TYR A 142 4.99 -5.81 25.02
CA TYR A 142 6.33 -6.36 25.34
C TYR A 142 6.61 -7.73 24.77
N GLY A 143 5.62 -8.37 24.16
CA GLY A 143 5.66 -9.80 24.01
C GLY A 143 6.65 -10.30 22.95
N GLY A 144 6.90 -9.52 21.89
CA GLY A 144 7.94 -9.86 20.91
C GLY A 144 9.34 -9.84 21.52
N ASP A 145 9.66 -8.82 22.33
CA ASP A 145 10.93 -8.75 23.07
C ASP A 145 11.03 -9.87 24.12
N THR A 146 9.88 -10.24 24.70
CA THR A 146 9.77 -11.27 25.72
C THR A 146 10.01 -12.66 25.16
N SER A 147 9.41 -13.02 24.02
CA SER A 147 9.55 -14.34 23.41
C SER A 147 10.99 -14.62 23.00
N GLY A 148 11.67 -13.66 22.38
CA GLY A 148 13.08 -13.78 22.01
C GLY A 148 13.99 -13.90 23.23
N PHE A 149 13.75 -13.11 24.27
CA PHE A 149 14.51 -13.20 25.51
C PHE A 149 14.33 -14.56 26.20
N VAL A 150 13.09 -15.03 26.37
CA VAL A 150 12.79 -16.31 27.04
C VAL A 150 13.35 -17.49 26.23
N TYR A 151 13.15 -17.51 24.92
CA TYR A 151 13.70 -18.56 24.05
C TYR A 151 15.22 -18.66 24.22
N LYS A 152 15.92 -17.53 24.20
CA LYS A 152 17.37 -17.48 24.39
C LYS A 152 17.78 -17.96 25.78
N SER A 153 17.13 -17.44 26.82
CA SER A 153 17.42 -17.78 28.23
C SER A 153 17.28 -19.29 28.50
N VAL A 154 16.20 -19.90 28.01
CA VAL A 154 15.95 -21.34 28.15
C VAL A 154 16.92 -22.17 27.31
N LYS A 155 17.17 -21.77 26.06
CA LYS A 155 18.07 -22.48 25.14
C LYS A 155 19.51 -22.51 25.65
N GLU A 156 19.97 -21.41 26.24
CA GLU A 156 21.30 -21.29 26.81
C GLU A 156 21.40 -21.93 28.21
N GLY A 157 20.26 -22.27 28.83
CA GLY A 157 20.19 -22.79 30.20
C GLY A 157 20.82 -21.85 31.23
N SER A 158 20.85 -20.56 30.93
CA SER A 158 21.70 -19.59 31.61
C SER A 158 21.09 -19.08 32.93
N GLN A 159 19.78 -19.25 33.13
CA GLN A 159 19.04 -18.64 34.24
C GLN A 159 17.91 -19.54 34.76
N SER A 160 17.56 -19.34 36.03
CA SER A 160 16.30 -19.85 36.59
C SER A 160 15.13 -18.94 36.15
N PRO A 161 13.87 -19.42 36.15
CA PRO A 161 12.70 -18.61 35.79
C PRO A 161 12.63 -17.27 36.55
N ALA A 162 12.94 -17.28 37.86
CA ALA A 162 12.99 -16.07 38.67
C ALA A 162 14.16 -15.14 38.31
N GLY A 163 15.32 -15.70 37.94
CA GLY A 163 16.47 -14.93 37.46
C GLY A 163 16.19 -14.25 36.12
N ALA A 164 15.62 -14.98 35.17
CA ALA A 164 15.21 -14.46 33.86
C ALA A 164 14.18 -13.34 33.98
N ALA A 165 13.17 -13.54 34.84
CA ALA A 165 12.18 -12.52 35.17
C ALA A 165 12.81 -11.25 35.76
N GLN A 166 13.73 -11.38 36.71
CA GLN A 166 14.39 -10.23 37.31
C GLN A 166 15.27 -9.47 36.29
N GLU A 167 16.03 -10.17 35.45
CA GLU A 167 16.86 -9.52 34.42
C GLU A 167 15.99 -8.76 33.42
N PHE A 168 15.02 -9.44 32.81
CA PHE A 168 14.17 -8.83 31.78
C PHE A 168 13.44 -7.61 32.34
N CYS A 169 12.77 -7.76 33.49
CA CYS A 169 11.95 -6.68 34.02
C CYS A 169 12.77 -5.46 34.47
N VAL A 170 14.03 -5.63 34.89
CA VAL A 170 14.94 -4.51 35.20
C VAL A 170 15.47 -3.89 33.90
N ARG A 171 15.89 -4.71 32.93
CA ARG A 171 16.41 -4.26 31.63
C ARG A 171 15.36 -3.47 30.84
N SER A 172 14.13 -3.97 30.82
CA SER A 172 12.95 -3.32 30.21
C SER A 172 12.39 -2.17 31.06
N ARG A 173 13.03 -1.86 32.20
CA ARG A 173 12.69 -0.74 33.11
C ARG A 173 11.29 -0.83 33.71
N LEU A 174 10.67 -2.00 33.71
CA LEU A 174 9.38 -2.27 34.32
C LEU A 174 9.51 -2.40 35.84
N CYS A 175 10.67 -2.86 36.31
CA CYS A 175 11.00 -2.97 37.73
C CYS A 175 12.22 -2.08 38.08
N GLY A 176 11.99 -0.99 38.81
CA GLY A 176 13.07 -0.17 39.39
C GLY A 176 12.73 1.31 39.57
N LYS A 177 13.53 2.02 40.38
CA LYS A 177 13.45 3.48 40.58
C LYS A 177 14.06 4.24 39.38
N ALA A 178 13.56 4.01 38.16
CA ALA A 178 13.99 4.72 36.96
C ALA A 178 13.06 5.89 36.57
N LYS A 179 12.30 6.43 37.53
CA LYS A 179 11.31 7.50 37.29
C LYS A 179 11.93 8.84 36.87
N GLU A 180 13.20 9.12 37.20
CA GLU A 180 13.81 10.42 36.85
C GLU A 180 14.36 10.51 35.43
N ARG A 181 14.82 9.39 34.82
CA ARG A 181 15.24 9.40 33.40
C ARG A 181 14.06 9.33 32.43
N LYS A 182 12.94 8.70 32.82
CA LYS A 182 11.69 8.67 32.04
C LYS A 182 11.12 10.08 31.81
N LYS A 183 11.16 10.96 32.82
CA LYS A 183 10.72 12.37 32.67
C LYS A 183 11.53 13.16 31.63
N LYS A 184 12.82 12.87 31.48
CA LYS A 184 13.70 13.52 30.49
C LYS A 184 13.56 12.92 29.09
N GLN A 185 13.24 11.62 29.00
CA GLN A 185 12.97 10.93 27.74
C GLN A 185 11.57 11.27 27.20
N ASP A 186 10.55 11.27 28.05
CA ASP A 186 9.17 11.68 27.75
C ASP A 186 9.11 13.17 27.35
N ALA A 187 9.94 14.03 27.96
CA ALA A 187 10.04 15.44 27.53
C ALA A 187 10.62 15.57 26.12
N LYS A 188 11.65 14.79 25.79
CA LYS A 188 12.30 14.78 24.47
C LYS A 188 11.40 14.15 23.40
N GLU A 189 10.62 13.14 23.78
CA GLU A 189 9.63 12.50 22.92
C GLU A 189 8.41 13.39 22.68
N LYS A 190 7.91 14.07 23.72
CA LYS A 190 6.85 15.09 23.59
C LYS A 190 7.31 16.28 22.75
N GLU A 191 8.58 16.65 22.79
CA GLU A 191 9.16 17.66 21.88
C GLU A 191 9.22 17.15 20.43
N ARG A 192 9.60 15.88 20.21
CA ARG A 192 9.57 15.24 18.88
C ARG A 192 8.16 15.12 18.33
N LEU A 193 7.18 14.75 19.15
CA LEU A 193 5.75 14.71 18.78
C LEU A 193 5.23 16.10 18.46
N LYS A 194 5.56 17.13 19.27
CA LYS A 194 5.22 18.52 18.94
C LYS A 194 5.87 18.99 17.64
N LYS A 195 7.11 18.59 17.35
CA LYS A 195 7.78 18.87 16.06
C LYS A 195 7.11 18.15 14.90
N ARG A 196 6.70 16.88 15.07
CA ARG A 196 5.93 16.13 14.06
C ARG A 196 4.55 16.73 13.82
N MET A 197 3.83 17.10 14.88
CA MET A 197 2.53 17.76 14.77
C MET A 197 2.65 19.14 14.12
N LYS A 198 3.68 19.93 14.46
CA LYS A 198 3.94 21.20 13.75
C LYS A 198 4.29 21.00 12.29
N MET A 199 5.10 20.00 11.94
CA MET A 199 5.39 19.68 10.54
C MET A 199 4.15 19.16 9.81
N ALA A 200 3.29 18.38 10.47
CA ALA A 200 2.03 17.92 9.90
C ALA A 200 1.04 19.07 9.71
N GLU A 201 0.91 19.98 10.69
CA GLU A 201 0.07 21.17 10.60
C GLU A 201 0.61 22.16 9.55
N GLU A 202 1.93 22.28 9.40
CA GLU A 202 2.55 23.08 8.34
C GLU A 202 2.41 22.42 6.96
N ALA A 203 2.47 21.08 6.88
CA ALA A 203 2.18 20.34 5.65
C ALA A 203 0.71 20.43 5.26
N GLU A 204 -0.21 20.34 6.22
CA GLU A 204 -1.64 20.50 6.03
C GLU A 204 -1.99 21.95 5.67
N LYS A 205 -1.34 22.95 6.27
CA LYS A 205 -1.45 24.35 5.84
C LYS A 205 -0.94 24.55 4.42
N LYS A 206 0.21 23.97 4.06
CA LYS A 206 0.72 24.01 2.68
C LYS A 206 -0.21 23.28 1.71
N GLU A 207 -0.83 22.19 2.12
CA GLU A 207 -1.82 21.49 1.30
C GLU A 207 -3.12 22.30 1.18
N GLN A 208 -3.60 22.93 2.25
CA GLN A 208 -4.74 23.83 2.22
C GLN A 208 -4.48 25.10 1.41
N GLU A 209 -3.27 25.66 1.47
CA GLU A 209 -2.84 26.77 0.61
C GLU A 209 -2.81 26.32 -0.85
N LYS A 210 -2.26 25.14 -1.17
CA LYS A 210 -2.35 24.56 -2.52
C LYS A 210 -3.79 24.30 -2.97
N ARG A 211 -4.66 23.83 -2.08
CA ARG A 211 -6.10 23.64 -2.36
C ARG A 211 -6.82 24.96 -2.58
N LYS A 212 -6.41 26.05 -1.91
CA LYS A 212 -6.95 27.41 -2.11
C LYS A 212 -6.41 28.08 -3.36
N GLU A 213 -5.19 27.75 -3.76
CA GLU A 213 -4.58 28.19 -5.02
C GLU A 213 -5.12 27.42 -6.23
N ASP A 214 -5.75 26.26 -6.02
CA ASP A 214 -6.45 25.54 -7.09
C ASP A 214 -7.74 26.29 -7.48
N PRO A 215 -7.78 26.93 -8.67
CA PRO A 215 -8.95 27.66 -9.13
C PRO A 215 -10.20 26.78 -9.22
N MET A 216 -10.05 25.46 -9.28
CA MET A 216 -11.15 24.49 -9.37
C MET A 216 -11.80 24.15 -8.02
N SER A 217 -11.16 24.48 -6.89
CA SER A 217 -11.72 24.24 -5.55
C SER A 217 -12.98 25.06 -5.29
N SER A 218 -13.07 26.23 -5.93
CA SER A 218 -14.16 27.21 -5.84
C SER A 218 -15.43 26.84 -6.63
N LEU A 219 -15.37 25.79 -7.47
CA LEU A 219 -16.52 25.38 -8.28
C LEU A 219 -17.59 24.63 -7.46
N PRO A 220 -18.89 24.81 -7.79
CA PRO A 220 -19.97 23.99 -7.24
C PRO A 220 -19.73 22.50 -7.48
N GLU A 221 -20.18 21.63 -6.56
CA GLU A 221 -19.97 20.17 -6.66
C GLU A 221 -20.53 19.59 -7.97
N ASP A 222 -21.70 20.05 -8.42
CA ASP A 222 -22.30 19.61 -9.69
C ASP A 222 -21.42 19.93 -10.90
N SER A 223 -20.75 21.08 -10.90
CA SER A 223 -19.80 21.45 -11.95
C SER A 223 -18.54 20.58 -11.91
N LYS A 224 -18.10 20.17 -10.71
CA LYS A 224 -16.94 19.27 -10.55
C LYS A 224 -17.23 17.88 -11.13
N PHE A 225 -18.40 17.32 -10.83
CA PHE A 225 -18.82 16.03 -11.41
C PHE A 225 -18.99 16.12 -12.93
N GLY A 226 -19.56 17.22 -13.43
CA GLY A 226 -19.67 17.46 -14.87
C GLY A 226 -18.31 17.48 -15.57
N ILE A 227 -17.34 18.22 -15.01
CA ILE A 227 -15.98 18.30 -15.57
C ILE A 227 -15.25 16.96 -15.44
N GLN A 228 -15.36 16.27 -14.31
CA GLN A 228 -14.77 14.95 -14.11
C GLN A 228 -15.24 13.97 -15.20
N ARG A 229 -16.55 13.92 -15.46
CA ARG A 229 -17.12 13.07 -16.49
C ARG A 229 -16.65 13.43 -17.89
N MET A 230 -16.47 14.72 -18.18
CA MET A 230 -15.89 15.17 -19.46
C MET A 230 -14.43 14.75 -19.60
N LEU A 231 -13.63 14.81 -18.53
CA LEU A 231 -12.23 14.37 -18.54
C LEU A 231 -12.11 12.85 -18.71
N GLU A 232 -12.96 12.08 -18.05
CA GLU A 232 -13.04 10.62 -18.23
C GLU A 232 -13.43 10.27 -19.67
N MET A 233 -14.43 10.97 -20.23
CA MET A 233 -14.83 10.80 -21.63
C MET A 233 -13.70 11.18 -22.60
N ALA A 234 -12.96 12.26 -22.35
CA ALA A 234 -11.84 12.66 -23.20
C ALA A 234 -10.67 11.66 -23.14
N ARG A 235 -10.50 10.97 -22.01
CA ARG A 235 -9.51 9.91 -21.84
C ARG A 235 -9.90 8.64 -22.59
N ASP A 236 -11.16 8.24 -22.48
CA ASP A 236 -11.65 6.96 -22.99
C ASP A 236 -12.05 7.05 -24.48
N ASP A 237 -12.64 8.16 -24.90
CA ASP A 237 -13.01 8.47 -26.29
C ASP A 237 -12.55 9.90 -26.69
N PRO A 238 -11.26 10.08 -27.03
CA PRO A 238 -10.74 11.39 -27.42
C PRO A 238 -11.35 11.92 -28.72
N LEU A 239 -11.99 11.06 -29.54
CA LEU A 239 -12.63 11.49 -30.79
C LEU A 239 -13.88 12.32 -30.55
N HIS A 240 -14.56 12.11 -29.42
CA HIS A 240 -15.80 12.83 -29.09
C HIS A 240 -15.66 14.36 -29.13
N TYR A 241 -14.47 14.88 -28.85
CA TYR A 241 -14.19 16.31 -28.78
C TYR A 241 -13.60 16.90 -30.06
N MET A 242 -13.46 16.10 -31.11
CA MET A 242 -12.96 16.53 -32.41
C MET A 242 -14.10 16.93 -33.35
N ASP A 243 -13.79 17.77 -34.33
CA ASP A 243 -14.67 18.04 -35.46
C ASP A 243 -14.91 16.77 -36.30
N GLU A 244 -16.07 16.69 -36.94
CA GLU A 244 -16.47 15.53 -37.76
C GLU A 244 -15.44 15.22 -38.86
N GLU A 245 -14.87 16.26 -39.49
CA GLU A 245 -13.85 16.08 -40.53
C GLU A 245 -12.58 15.42 -39.96
N ALA A 246 -12.15 15.78 -38.75
CA ALA A 246 -11.02 15.15 -38.09
C ALA A 246 -11.33 13.72 -37.65
N GLN A 247 -12.54 13.46 -37.14
CA GLN A 247 -12.98 12.11 -36.81
C GLN A 247 -12.92 11.19 -38.05
N GLU A 248 -13.42 11.65 -39.19
CA GLU A 248 -13.36 10.91 -40.45
C GLU A 248 -11.92 10.63 -40.90
N ARG A 249 -11.03 11.62 -40.80
CA ARG A 249 -9.60 11.43 -41.09
C ARG A 249 -8.98 10.36 -40.20
N VAL A 250 -9.29 10.38 -38.91
CA VAL A 250 -8.75 9.39 -37.95
C VAL A 250 -9.30 8.01 -38.21
N HIS A 251 -10.60 7.85 -38.45
CA HIS A 251 -11.21 6.56 -38.79
C HIS A 251 -10.63 5.97 -40.08
N LYS A 252 -10.48 6.80 -41.12
CA LYS A 252 -9.86 6.39 -42.38
C LYS A 252 -8.40 5.97 -42.17
N ALA A 253 -7.62 6.78 -41.46
CA ALA A 253 -6.23 6.48 -41.19
C ALA A 253 -6.06 5.20 -40.36
N ARG A 254 -6.92 4.94 -39.36
CA ARG A 254 -6.93 3.71 -38.57
C ARG A 254 -7.07 2.47 -39.45
N GLY A 255 -8.00 2.49 -40.40
CA GLY A 255 -8.20 1.38 -41.35
C GLY A 255 -6.98 1.12 -42.23
N ASP A 256 -6.40 2.18 -42.81
CA ASP A 256 -5.24 2.10 -43.70
C ASP A 256 -3.95 1.67 -42.99
N LEU A 257 -3.78 2.05 -41.71
CA LEU A 257 -2.52 1.90 -40.98
C LEU A 257 -2.44 0.65 -40.10
N ARG A 258 -3.50 -0.18 -40.02
CA ARG A 258 -3.51 -1.38 -39.15
C ARG A 258 -2.26 -2.25 -39.33
N CYS A 259 -2.01 -2.65 -40.58
CA CYS A 259 -0.89 -3.53 -40.91
C CYS A 259 0.48 -2.87 -40.65
N PRO A 260 0.77 -1.65 -41.18
CA PRO A 260 2.03 -0.96 -40.88
C PRO A 260 2.29 -0.75 -39.39
N VAL A 261 1.27 -0.37 -38.61
CA VAL A 261 1.41 -0.16 -37.16
C VAL A 261 1.67 -1.46 -36.44
N CYS A 262 0.94 -2.54 -36.77
CA CYS A 262 1.14 -3.85 -36.18
C CYS A 262 2.57 -4.38 -36.36
N SER A 263 3.08 -4.37 -37.60
CA SER A 263 4.45 -4.77 -37.90
C SER A 263 5.46 -3.88 -37.17
N LYS A 264 5.23 -2.56 -37.14
CA LYS A 264 6.14 -1.62 -36.49
C LYS A 264 6.21 -1.82 -34.98
N VAL A 265 5.08 -2.09 -34.32
CA VAL A 265 5.03 -2.36 -32.88
C VAL A 265 5.85 -3.60 -32.52
N LEU A 266 5.72 -4.68 -33.31
CA LEU A 266 6.51 -5.90 -33.12
C LEU A 266 8.00 -5.68 -33.37
N GLU A 267 8.37 -4.90 -34.38
CA GLU A 267 9.76 -4.51 -34.63
C GLU A 267 10.36 -3.72 -33.45
N GLU A 268 9.60 -2.77 -32.91
CA GLU A 268 10.05 -1.94 -31.80
C GLU A 268 10.15 -2.75 -30.50
N ALA A 269 9.21 -3.65 -30.24
CA ALA A 269 9.30 -4.60 -29.13
C ALA A 269 10.50 -5.53 -29.23
N PHE A 270 10.72 -6.11 -30.41
CA PHE A 270 11.90 -6.91 -30.67
C PHE A 270 13.19 -6.12 -30.45
N ASN A 271 13.26 -4.86 -30.92
CA ASN A 271 14.43 -4.01 -30.71
C ASN A 271 14.71 -3.80 -29.22
N VAL A 272 13.68 -3.52 -28.41
CA VAL A 272 13.82 -3.39 -26.95
C VAL A 272 14.33 -4.69 -26.32
N LEU A 273 13.75 -5.83 -26.69
CA LEU A 273 14.10 -7.14 -26.13
C LEU A 273 15.48 -7.63 -26.58
N SER A 274 15.88 -7.32 -27.81
CA SER A 274 17.17 -7.74 -28.38
C SER A 274 18.37 -7.16 -27.63
N THR A 275 18.19 -6.03 -26.93
CA THR A 275 19.21 -5.43 -26.06
C THR A 275 19.34 -6.12 -24.70
N ARG A 276 18.35 -6.94 -24.30
CA ARG A 276 18.35 -7.66 -23.02
C ARG A 276 19.04 -9.02 -23.17
N PRO A 277 19.69 -9.55 -22.11
CA PRO A 277 20.27 -10.88 -22.16
C PRO A 277 19.19 -11.95 -22.34
N LYS A 278 19.50 -13.04 -23.08
CA LYS A 278 18.55 -14.14 -23.37
C LYS A 278 17.92 -14.76 -22.10
N SER A 279 18.62 -14.73 -20.97
CA SER A 279 18.10 -15.22 -19.67
C SER A 279 16.95 -14.40 -19.09
N LEU A 280 16.73 -13.17 -19.58
CA LEU A 280 15.64 -12.26 -19.18
C LEU A 280 14.60 -12.07 -20.31
N GLN A 281 14.56 -13.00 -21.26
CA GLN A 281 13.59 -13.00 -22.36
C GLN A 281 12.54 -14.09 -22.10
N SER A 282 11.90 -14.06 -20.93
CA SER A 282 10.74 -14.91 -20.68
C SER A 282 9.51 -14.35 -21.42
N GLU A 283 8.54 -15.20 -21.73
CA GLU A 283 7.28 -14.76 -22.34
C GLU A 283 6.59 -13.67 -21.51
N HIS A 284 6.64 -13.76 -20.18
CA HIS A 284 6.09 -12.75 -19.27
C HIS A 284 6.80 -11.39 -19.39
N ASP A 285 8.12 -11.38 -19.58
CA ASP A 285 8.87 -10.14 -19.81
C ASP A 285 8.50 -9.50 -21.15
N ILE A 286 8.26 -10.33 -22.17
CA ILE A 286 7.81 -9.90 -23.50
C ILE A 286 6.40 -9.30 -23.39
N LEU A 287 5.49 -9.97 -22.68
CA LEU A 287 4.14 -9.47 -22.42
C LEU A 287 4.17 -8.08 -21.78
N THR A 288 4.96 -7.90 -20.72
CA THR A 288 5.13 -6.62 -20.03
C THR A 288 5.65 -5.51 -20.95
N VAL A 289 6.52 -5.87 -21.91
CA VAL A 289 7.02 -4.94 -22.93
C VAL A 289 5.90 -4.60 -23.93
N MET A 290 5.12 -5.59 -24.37
CA MET A 290 4.02 -5.41 -25.31
C MET A 290 2.91 -4.53 -24.75
N GLU A 291 2.48 -4.75 -23.50
CA GLU A 291 1.46 -3.92 -22.83
C GLU A 291 1.77 -2.43 -22.86
N LYS A 292 3.06 -2.07 -22.88
CA LYS A 292 3.53 -0.68 -22.89
C LYS A 292 3.75 -0.11 -24.29
N MET A 293 3.65 -0.90 -25.35
CA MET A 293 4.00 -0.46 -26.71
C MET A 293 3.07 0.61 -27.28
N CYS A 294 1.84 0.73 -26.78
CA CYS A 294 0.89 1.75 -27.22
C CYS A 294 0.82 2.97 -26.28
N THR A 295 1.68 3.05 -25.25
CA THR A 295 1.66 4.13 -24.24
C THR A 295 3.05 4.67 -23.96
N GLY A 296 3.20 5.99 -23.86
CA GLY A 296 4.48 6.70 -23.67
C GLY A 296 4.79 7.10 -22.23
N GLY A 297 4.03 6.60 -21.25
CA GLY A 297 4.14 6.99 -19.84
C GLY A 297 3.16 8.11 -19.42
N PRO A 298 3.14 8.47 -18.13
CA PRO A 298 2.24 9.49 -17.59
C PRO A 298 2.62 10.89 -18.12
N ASP A 299 1.62 11.70 -18.42
CA ASP A 299 1.85 13.11 -18.77
C ASP A 299 1.94 13.96 -17.50
N LEU A 300 3.14 14.46 -17.21
CA LEU A 300 3.39 15.32 -16.05
C LEU A 300 3.17 16.82 -16.32
N SER A 301 2.82 17.22 -17.56
CA SER A 301 2.52 18.63 -17.86
C SER A 301 1.20 19.09 -17.31
N MET A 302 0.27 18.15 -17.14
CA MET A 302 -1.07 18.41 -16.64
C MET A 302 -1.20 17.75 -15.26
N PRO A 303 -1.61 18.49 -14.22
CA PRO A 303 -1.92 17.88 -12.95
C PRO A 303 -3.16 16.99 -13.10
N SER A 304 -3.29 15.98 -12.23
CA SER A 304 -4.55 15.24 -12.13
C SER A 304 -5.65 16.18 -11.64
N TYR A 305 -6.74 16.26 -12.41
CA TYR A 305 -7.91 17.06 -12.06
C TYR A 305 -9.03 16.11 -11.62
N PHE A 306 -9.61 16.37 -10.43
CA PHE A 306 -10.71 15.57 -9.88
C PHE A 306 -10.43 14.06 -9.77
N GLY A 307 -9.16 13.67 -9.59
CA GLY A 307 -8.75 12.27 -9.53
C GLY A 307 -8.70 11.57 -10.90
N VAL A 308 -8.95 12.30 -11.99
CA VAL A 308 -8.75 11.82 -13.35
C VAL A 308 -7.32 12.14 -13.75
N GLU A 309 -6.56 11.10 -14.06
CA GLU A 309 -5.21 11.26 -14.60
C GLU A 309 -5.30 11.73 -16.06
N PRO A 310 -4.38 12.62 -16.49
CA PRO A 310 -4.32 13.01 -17.89
C PRO A 310 -4.06 11.78 -18.78
N PRO A 311 -4.51 11.79 -20.04
CA PRO A 311 -4.19 10.73 -20.99
C PRO A 311 -2.67 10.52 -21.05
N PRO A 312 -2.20 9.26 -21.12
CA PRO A 312 -0.78 9.00 -21.24
C PRO A 312 -0.24 9.59 -22.54
N LEU A 313 1.06 9.91 -22.54
CA LEU A 313 1.75 10.36 -23.74
C LEU A 313 1.69 9.28 -24.83
N ALA A 314 1.78 9.68 -26.10
CA ALA A 314 1.88 8.74 -27.20
C ALA A 314 3.12 7.84 -27.06
N ALA A 315 3.08 6.60 -27.55
CA ALA A 315 4.20 5.66 -27.45
C ALA A 315 5.52 6.21 -28.02
N GLU A 316 6.67 5.80 -27.48
CA GLU A 316 7.98 6.34 -27.87
C GLU A 316 8.31 6.16 -29.36
N TRP A 317 7.82 5.08 -29.98
CA TRP A 317 8.07 4.81 -31.38
C TRP A 317 7.34 5.81 -32.30
N THR A 318 6.29 6.50 -31.84
CA THR A 318 5.61 7.55 -32.63
C THR A 318 6.49 8.79 -32.82
N ASP A 319 7.57 8.94 -32.05
CA ASP A 319 8.56 9.99 -32.31
C ASP A 319 9.41 9.72 -33.56
N ARG A 320 9.46 8.45 -34.00
CA ARG A 320 10.22 8.03 -35.19
C ARG A 320 9.34 7.91 -36.43
N TRP A 321 8.04 7.76 -36.26
CA TRP A 321 7.10 7.40 -37.32
C TRP A 321 5.84 8.26 -37.29
N ARG A 322 5.32 8.63 -38.47
CA ARG A 322 4.10 9.43 -38.58
C ARG A 322 3.20 8.97 -39.71
N PRO A 323 1.88 9.13 -39.56
CA PRO A 323 0.94 8.88 -40.64
C PRO A 323 1.07 9.99 -41.70
N LYS A 324 1.18 9.60 -42.97
CA LYS A 324 1.20 10.52 -44.11
C LYS A 324 0.18 10.07 -45.14
N LEU A 325 -0.77 10.96 -45.45
CA LEU A 325 -1.70 10.76 -46.55
C LEU A 325 -0.96 10.88 -47.88
N ASP A 326 -0.99 9.81 -48.67
CA ASP A 326 -0.55 9.88 -50.05
C ASP A 326 -1.68 10.48 -50.91
N LYS A 327 -1.39 11.64 -51.51
CA LYS A 327 -2.34 12.39 -52.33
C LYS A 327 -2.80 11.63 -53.58
N LYS A 328 -1.98 10.67 -54.06
CA LYS A 328 -2.31 9.90 -55.27
C LYS A 328 -3.24 8.74 -54.99
N SER A 329 -2.91 7.91 -54.00
CA SER A 329 -3.71 6.75 -53.63
C SER A 329 -4.86 7.09 -52.68
N GLY A 330 -4.83 8.27 -52.05
CA GLY A 330 -5.80 8.66 -51.04
C GLY A 330 -5.72 7.82 -49.76
N ARG A 331 -4.64 7.07 -49.56
CA ARG A 331 -4.41 6.18 -48.41
C ARG A 331 -3.35 6.72 -47.47
N TYR A 332 -3.50 6.44 -46.18
CA TYR A 332 -2.46 6.74 -45.21
C TYR A 332 -1.34 5.70 -45.26
N SER A 333 -0.10 6.18 -45.16
CA SER A 333 1.10 5.35 -45.05
C SER A 333 1.92 5.77 -43.85
N LEU A 334 2.56 4.82 -43.19
CA LEU A 334 3.46 5.11 -42.07
C LEU A 334 4.83 5.51 -42.64
N LYS A 335 5.31 6.72 -42.34
CA LYS A 335 6.61 7.21 -42.83
C LYS A 335 7.51 7.66 -41.68
N PRO A 336 8.85 7.54 -41.84
CA PRO A 336 9.79 8.08 -40.86
C PRO A 336 9.61 9.59 -40.68
N PHE A 337 9.68 10.05 -39.43
CA PHE A 337 9.41 11.44 -39.07
C PHE A 337 10.56 12.43 -39.44
N GLY A 338 11.73 11.90 -39.81
CA GLY A 338 12.85 12.68 -40.32
C GLY A 338 13.38 13.70 -39.30
N LYS A 339 13.45 14.99 -39.67
CA LYS A 339 14.06 16.05 -38.85
C LYS A 339 13.27 16.35 -37.56
N GLY A 340 11.96 16.10 -37.54
CA GLY A 340 11.10 16.36 -36.38
C GLY A 340 11.33 15.40 -35.20
N ALA A 341 11.87 14.21 -35.45
CA ALA A 341 12.13 13.20 -34.43
C ALA A 341 13.04 13.71 -33.30
N LYS A 342 14.08 14.50 -33.64
CA LYS A 342 14.97 15.11 -32.64
C LYS A 342 14.26 16.14 -31.77
N GLY A 343 13.30 16.87 -32.33
CA GLY A 343 12.47 17.82 -31.59
C GLY A 343 11.59 17.11 -30.56
N ARG A 344 10.97 16.00 -30.98
CA ARG A 344 10.15 15.15 -30.12
C ARG A 344 10.90 14.49 -28.98
N GLN A 345 12.09 13.96 -29.25
CA GLN A 345 12.95 13.42 -28.20
C GLN A 345 13.33 14.48 -27.15
N LYS A 346 13.60 15.72 -27.58
CA LYS A 346 13.84 16.83 -26.63
C LYS A 346 12.58 17.18 -25.84
N TRP A 347 11.43 17.19 -26.51
CA TRP A 347 10.14 17.43 -25.87
C TRP A 347 9.81 16.38 -24.81
N ARG A 348 10.06 15.08 -25.06
CA ARG A 348 9.89 14.02 -24.05
C ARG A 348 10.81 14.17 -22.85
N LYS A 349 12.06 14.58 -23.06
CA LYS A 349 12.98 14.86 -21.93
C LYS A 349 12.48 16.00 -21.04
N LEU A 350 11.86 17.02 -21.64
CA LEU A 350 11.18 18.06 -20.86
C LEU A 350 9.92 17.55 -20.16
N SER A 351 9.36 16.43 -20.66
CA SER A 351 8.16 15.81 -20.12
C SER A 351 8.37 15.08 -18.81
N GLU A 352 9.55 14.46 -18.65
CA GLU A 352 9.98 13.87 -17.38
C GLU A 352 10.09 14.92 -16.26
N GLU A 353 10.34 16.19 -16.61
CA GLU A 353 10.43 17.30 -15.66
C GLU A 353 9.11 18.07 -15.45
N GLY A 354 8.03 17.71 -16.17
CA GLY A 354 6.75 18.43 -16.13
C GLY A 354 6.80 19.85 -16.70
N LYS A 355 7.80 20.18 -17.53
CA LYS A 355 8.02 21.52 -18.11
C LYS A 355 7.61 21.63 -19.58
N GLN A 356 7.08 20.56 -20.15
CA GLN A 356 6.65 20.48 -21.53
C GLN A 356 5.38 21.31 -21.75
N LYS A 357 5.31 21.96 -22.91
CA LYS A 357 4.06 22.51 -23.43
C LYS A 357 3.36 21.46 -24.28
N PRO A 358 2.03 21.44 -24.36
CA PRO A 358 1.30 20.58 -25.29
C PRO A 358 1.80 20.78 -26.72
N LEU A 359 1.75 19.70 -27.50
CA LEU A 359 2.12 19.71 -28.91
C LEU A 359 1.08 20.49 -29.73
N GLY A 360 1.46 20.94 -30.93
CA GLY A 360 0.51 21.58 -31.85
C GLY A 360 -0.62 20.62 -32.26
N MET A 361 -1.79 21.16 -32.62
CA MET A 361 -2.98 20.37 -32.94
C MET A 361 -2.73 19.29 -34.00
N GLU A 362 -2.01 19.60 -35.09
CA GLU A 362 -1.70 18.62 -36.15
C GLU A 362 -0.84 17.45 -35.65
N GLU A 363 0.08 17.70 -34.73
CA GLU A 363 0.93 16.64 -34.17
C GLU A 363 0.14 15.75 -33.20
N ASN A 364 -0.80 16.35 -32.48
CA ASN A 364 -1.71 15.63 -31.59
C ASN A 364 -2.65 14.70 -32.39
N GLU A 365 -3.22 15.16 -33.51
CA GLU A 365 -4.04 14.31 -34.40
C GLU A 365 -3.23 13.11 -34.90
N GLN A 366 -1.99 13.32 -35.34
CA GLN A 366 -1.11 12.27 -35.84
C GLN A 366 -0.75 11.23 -34.76
N ASP A 367 -0.45 11.69 -33.54
CA ASP A 367 -0.17 10.82 -32.40
C ASP A 367 -1.40 10.00 -31.98
N MET A 368 -2.57 10.62 -32.00
CA MET A 368 -3.82 9.97 -31.66
C MET A 368 -4.18 8.91 -32.71
N ILE A 369 -3.99 9.17 -34.01
CA ILE A 369 -4.14 8.16 -35.07
C ILE A 369 -3.29 6.93 -34.74
N LEU A 370 -2.00 7.11 -34.45
CA LEU A 370 -1.10 5.99 -34.18
C LEU A 370 -1.43 5.27 -32.88
N THR A 371 -1.76 6.02 -31.82
CA THR A 371 -2.10 5.46 -30.50
C THR A 371 -3.39 4.63 -30.56
N MET A 372 -4.44 5.16 -31.19
CA MET A 372 -5.71 4.44 -31.36
C MET A 372 -5.53 3.23 -32.27
N THR A 373 -4.82 3.38 -33.40
CA THR A 373 -4.53 2.24 -34.30
C THR A 373 -3.73 1.16 -33.57
N CYS A 374 -2.74 1.54 -32.75
CA CYS A 374 -1.94 0.60 -31.95
C CYS A 374 -2.83 -0.19 -30.98
N LYS A 375 -3.69 0.49 -30.23
CA LYS A 375 -4.64 -0.15 -29.30
C LYS A 375 -5.63 -1.09 -30.01
N ASP A 376 -6.03 -0.76 -31.24
CA ASP A 376 -6.95 -1.60 -32.03
C ASP A 376 -6.31 -2.88 -32.57
N VAL A 377 -4.99 -2.88 -32.82
CA VAL A 377 -4.29 -4.00 -33.44
C VAL A 377 -3.53 -4.86 -32.45
N LEU A 378 -3.11 -4.28 -31.33
CA LEU A 378 -2.26 -4.97 -30.36
C LEU A 378 -3.09 -5.90 -29.47
N GLU A 379 -2.83 -7.20 -29.58
CA GLU A 379 -3.30 -8.23 -28.67
C GLU A 379 -2.08 -8.73 -27.85
N PRO A 380 -1.78 -8.14 -26.67
CA PRO A 380 -0.48 -8.32 -26.02
C PRO A 380 -0.08 -9.79 -25.81
N GLU A 381 -1.02 -10.63 -25.35
CA GLU A 381 -0.79 -12.06 -25.09
C GLU A 381 -0.41 -12.84 -26.36
N ARG A 382 -1.24 -12.71 -27.41
CA ARG A 382 -1.02 -13.39 -28.69
C ARG A 382 0.27 -12.92 -29.37
N PHE A 383 0.55 -11.61 -29.28
CA PHE A 383 1.74 -11.04 -29.85
C PHE A 383 2.99 -11.44 -29.06
N SER A 384 2.92 -11.51 -27.73
CA SER A 384 4.03 -11.96 -26.90
C SER A 384 4.36 -13.43 -27.15
N GLU A 385 3.34 -14.29 -27.27
CA GLU A 385 3.51 -15.71 -27.58
C GLU A 385 4.19 -15.89 -28.94
N SER A 386 3.66 -15.27 -29.99
CA SER A 386 4.20 -15.38 -31.35
C SER A 386 5.63 -14.82 -31.42
N LEU A 387 5.89 -13.67 -30.80
CA LEU A 387 7.23 -13.10 -30.78
C LEU A 387 8.21 -13.98 -29.99
N PHE A 388 7.80 -14.56 -28.86
CA PHE A 388 8.62 -15.47 -28.08
C PHE A 388 9.01 -16.72 -28.88
N GLN A 389 8.04 -17.36 -29.55
CA GLN A 389 8.28 -18.54 -30.39
C GLN A 389 9.30 -18.26 -31.50
N HIS A 390 9.13 -17.13 -32.22
CA HIS A 390 10.03 -16.77 -33.30
C HIS A 390 11.39 -16.30 -32.80
N MET A 391 11.48 -15.62 -31.66
CA MET A 391 12.75 -15.25 -31.04
C MET A 391 13.55 -16.47 -30.57
N ALA A 392 12.88 -17.51 -30.05
CA ALA A 392 13.54 -18.75 -29.63
C ALA A 392 14.20 -19.49 -30.80
N SER A 393 13.67 -19.33 -32.02
CA SER A 393 14.26 -19.91 -33.24
C SER A 393 15.52 -19.18 -33.74
N CYS A 394 15.84 -18.00 -33.19
CA CYS A 394 16.98 -17.21 -33.63
C CYS A 394 18.27 -17.55 -32.87
N GLU A 395 19.21 -18.20 -33.56
CA GLU A 395 20.55 -18.48 -33.02
C GLU A 395 21.34 -17.18 -32.78
N VAL A 396 21.34 -16.27 -33.76
CA VAL A 396 22.05 -14.99 -33.75
C VAL A 396 21.07 -13.82 -33.90
N ILE A 397 21.18 -12.82 -33.03
CA ILE A 397 20.27 -11.66 -32.98
C ILE A 397 20.45 -10.77 -34.23
N SER A 398 21.70 -10.58 -34.70
CA SER A 398 22.01 -9.79 -35.90
C SER A 398 21.61 -10.54 -37.18
N GLY A 399 20.33 -10.47 -37.55
CA GLY A 399 19.77 -11.17 -38.71
C GLY A 399 18.46 -11.91 -38.42
N CYS A 400 18.07 -11.97 -37.15
CA CYS A 400 16.80 -12.54 -36.72
C CYS A 400 15.63 -11.75 -37.32
N ARG A 401 14.76 -12.44 -38.07
CA ARG A 401 13.51 -11.89 -38.63
C ARG A 401 12.30 -12.19 -37.76
N ALA A 402 12.49 -12.39 -36.46
CA ALA A 402 11.43 -12.80 -35.55
C ALA A 402 10.26 -11.81 -35.52
N ALA A 403 10.54 -10.50 -35.53
CA ALA A 403 9.49 -9.48 -35.59
C ALA A 403 8.64 -9.57 -36.86
N SER A 404 9.27 -9.73 -38.02
CA SER A 404 8.56 -9.86 -39.30
C SER A 404 7.79 -11.17 -39.40
N ALA A 405 8.36 -12.28 -38.92
CA ALA A 405 7.67 -13.58 -38.87
C ALA A 405 6.45 -13.54 -37.94
N ALA A 406 6.62 -13.00 -36.73
CA ALA A 406 5.52 -12.80 -35.80
C ALA A 406 4.43 -11.89 -36.40
N ALA A 407 4.83 -10.83 -37.11
CA ALA A 407 3.87 -9.94 -37.76
C ALA A 407 3.03 -10.66 -38.81
N ASN A 408 3.63 -11.53 -39.63
CA ASN A 408 2.89 -12.33 -40.61
C ASN A 408 1.90 -13.29 -39.93
N ASP A 409 2.23 -13.81 -38.75
CA ASP A 409 1.37 -14.73 -38.00
C ASP A 409 0.18 -14.03 -37.34
N VAL A 410 0.38 -12.85 -36.75
CA VAL A 410 -0.64 -12.19 -35.90
C VAL A 410 -1.31 -10.97 -36.53
N CYS A 411 -0.62 -10.23 -37.41
CA CYS A 411 -1.17 -8.99 -37.95
C CYS A 411 -2.28 -9.26 -38.96
N ARG A 412 -3.41 -8.57 -38.79
CA ARG A 412 -4.58 -8.64 -39.68
C ARG A 412 -5.03 -7.24 -40.11
N GLY A 413 -5.43 -7.12 -41.38
CA GLY A 413 -6.03 -5.92 -41.94
C GLY A 413 -7.47 -5.70 -41.44
N ALA A 414 -8.11 -4.61 -41.87
CA ALA A 414 -9.45 -4.26 -41.42
C ALA A 414 -10.53 -5.32 -41.77
N GLY A 415 -10.31 -6.08 -42.85
CA GLY A 415 -11.19 -7.20 -43.25
C GLY A 415 -10.82 -8.55 -42.63
N GLY A 416 -9.88 -8.60 -41.69
CA GLY A 416 -9.42 -9.85 -41.06
C GLY A 416 -8.45 -10.68 -41.92
N GLU A 417 -8.11 -10.24 -43.12
CA GLU A 417 -7.08 -10.89 -43.94
C GLU A 417 -5.68 -10.72 -43.33
N PRO A 418 -4.78 -11.70 -43.47
CA PRO A 418 -3.38 -11.54 -43.12
C PRO A 418 -2.81 -10.28 -43.78
N CYS A 419 -2.07 -9.49 -42.99
CA CYS A 419 -1.23 -8.46 -43.57
C CYS A 419 -0.22 -9.17 -44.45
N GLY A 420 -0.47 -9.25 -45.76
CA GLY A 420 0.42 -9.95 -46.68
C GLY A 420 1.84 -9.38 -46.58
N ASP A 421 2.81 -10.11 -47.12
CA ASP A 421 4.15 -9.58 -47.37
C ASP A 421 4.03 -8.43 -48.37
N SER A 422 3.59 -7.27 -47.90
CA SER A 422 3.77 -6.01 -48.58
C SER A 422 5.27 -5.85 -48.60
N LYS A 423 5.90 -6.37 -49.67
CA LYS A 423 7.24 -6.01 -50.09
C LYS A 423 7.27 -4.51 -49.96
N SER A 424 7.90 -4.04 -48.89
CA SER A 424 8.06 -2.63 -48.63
C SER A 424 8.89 -2.11 -49.78
N GLU A 425 8.25 -1.48 -50.76
CA GLU A 425 8.87 -0.42 -51.55
C GLU A 425 9.18 0.70 -50.55
N LEU A 426 10.25 0.52 -49.79
CA LEU A 426 10.86 1.51 -48.91
C LEU A 426 11.97 2.23 -49.66
#